data_AF-A0A1M7GDI7-F1
#
_entry.id   AF-A0A1M7GDI7-F1
#
_cell.length_a   1.000
_cell.length_b   1.000
_cell.length_c   1.000
_cell.angle_alpha   90.00
_cell.angle_beta   90.00
_cell.angle_gamma   90.00
#
_symmetry.space_group_name_H-M   'P 1'
#
loop_
_entity.id
_entity.type
_entity.pdbx_description
1 polymer ?
#
loop_
_entity_poly.entity_id
_entity_poly.type
_entity_poly.pdbx_seq_one_letter_code
_entity_poly.pdbx_strand_id
1 'polypeptide(L)'
;MNKILYIILIVFLALTTGSGIWNFIIEFKIGSEIYKLDSYISWFLVANITAFIGSILLLKYYYDRNYRFAFFTGVIVVITNLGYTTVLYIALTSGELRSYYMPALLLNLCAIIVYAVVLIFSNTRKRFWLKLAGICGLVIGLVLVSALIGGMYPKNVWIISMLGKIAQWSSIGCYLVNVIFIMNFVGEFRTLKTENANISRQKFLAGILGILAIAAVVFTITIGKLLVNESDSQYDWRKDTAVQAQRLVWLAGGARTFVDNEGDSLHYLLIKPPAGSSVPLEPQPMSASR
;
A
#
# COMPACT_ATOMS: atom_id res chain seq x y z
N MET A 1 15.80 26.30 -6.76
CA MET A 1 15.87 24.92 -7.26
C MET A 1 16.19 24.86 -8.77
N ASN A 2 17.14 24.00 -9.17
CA ASN A 2 17.52 23.78 -10.58
C ASN A 2 16.43 22.99 -11.33
N LYS A 3 16.25 23.24 -12.64
CA LYS A 3 15.33 22.50 -13.53
C LYS A 3 15.45 20.98 -13.40
N ILE A 4 16.67 20.44 -13.27
CA ILE A 4 16.89 19.00 -13.15
C ILE A 4 16.27 18.45 -11.86
N LEU A 5 16.35 19.17 -10.74
CA LEU A 5 15.74 18.74 -9.48
C LEU A 5 14.22 18.69 -9.55
N TYR A 6 13.57 19.58 -10.32
CA TYR A 6 12.13 19.50 -10.57
C TYR A 6 11.77 18.23 -11.34
N ILE A 7 12.53 17.89 -12.39
CA ILE A 7 12.31 16.67 -13.18
C ILE A 7 12.45 15.44 -12.28
N ILE A 8 13.52 15.37 -11.48
CA ILE A 8 13.77 14.24 -10.59
C ILE A 8 12.67 14.12 -9.53
N LEU A 9 12.25 15.22 -8.91
CA LEU A 9 11.12 15.22 -7.98
C LEU A 9 9.84 14.72 -8.64
N ILE A 10 9.53 15.16 -9.86
CA ILE A 10 8.36 14.68 -10.62
C ILE A 10 8.47 13.17 -10.86
N VAL A 11 9.64 12.65 -11.25
CA VAL A 11 9.86 11.21 -11.46
C VAL A 11 9.61 10.42 -10.17
N PHE A 12 10.17 10.84 -9.02
CA PHE A 12 9.95 10.13 -7.75
C PHE A 12 8.49 10.19 -7.27
N LEU A 13 7.80 11.34 -7.46
CA LEU A 13 6.36 11.44 -7.16
C LEU A 13 5.53 10.55 -8.09
N ALA A 14 5.88 10.49 -9.38
CA ALA A 14 5.20 9.64 -10.35
C ALA A 14 5.41 8.16 -10.05
N LEU A 15 6.63 7.75 -9.70
CA LEU A 15 6.94 6.39 -9.26
C LEU A 15 6.17 6.03 -7.99
N THR A 16 6.16 6.91 -6.98
CA THR A 16 5.41 6.69 -5.73
C THR A 16 3.92 6.51 -6.02
N THR A 17 3.35 7.34 -6.90
CA THR A 17 1.95 7.24 -7.33
C THR A 17 1.69 5.93 -8.08
N GLY A 18 2.56 5.59 -9.03
CA GLY A 18 2.45 4.36 -9.82
C GLY A 18 2.53 3.11 -8.95
N SER A 19 3.52 3.02 -8.06
CA SER A 19 3.64 1.93 -7.10
C SER A 19 2.41 1.84 -6.18
N GLY A 20 1.87 2.98 -5.75
CA GLY A 20 0.66 3.03 -4.94
C GLY A 20 -0.58 2.50 -5.64
N ILE A 21 -0.83 2.96 -6.87
CA ILE A 21 -1.92 2.46 -7.73
C ILE A 21 -1.75 0.96 -7.99
N TRP A 22 -0.52 0.53 -8.25
CA TRP A 22 -0.22 -0.88 -8.47
C TRP A 22 -0.53 -1.74 -7.23
N ASN A 23 -0.09 -1.28 -6.05
CA ASN A 23 -0.38 -1.94 -4.78
C ASN A 23 -1.89 -2.04 -4.54
N PHE A 24 -2.64 -0.97 -4.84
CA PHE A 24 -4.09 -0.97 -4.74
C PHE A 24 -4.75 -2.01 -5.68
N ILE A 25 -4.29 -2.12 -6.94
CA ILE A 25 -4.84 -3.10 -7.90
C ILE A 25 -4.61 -4.53 -7.40
N ILE A 26 -3.43 -4.83 -6.88
CA ILE A 26 -3.09 -6.14 -6.34
C ILE A 26 -3.92 -6.43 -5.09
N GLU A 27 -3.98 -5.49 -4.13
CA GLU A 27 -4.81 -5.61 -2.93
C GLU A 27 -6.29 -5.81 -3.28
N PHE A 28 -6.80 -5.17 -4.34
CA PHE A 28 -8.16 -5.39 -4.82
C PHE A 28 -8.38 -6.80 -5.39
N LYS A 29 -7.38 -7.38 -6.06
CA LYS A 29 -7.45 -8.75 -6.63
C LYS A 29 -7.40 -9.84 -5.56
N ILE A 30 -6.42 -9.77 -4.65
CA ILE A 30 -6.13 -10.88 -3.71
C ILE A 30 -6.49 -10.58 -2.25
N GLY A 31 -6.83 -9.33 -1.92
CA GLY A 31 -7.17 -8.88 -0.58
C GLY A 31 -5.95 -8.74 0.33
N SER A 32 -6.16 -8.96 1.62
CA SER A 32 -5.10 -8.94 2.65
C SER A 32 -4.07 -10.07 2.51
N GLU A 33 -4.24 -10.99 1.56
CA GLU A 33 -3.22 -12.02 1.31
C GLU A 33 -1.98 -11.50 0.59
N ILE A 34 -2.02 -10.26 0.08
CA ILE A 34 -0.84 -9.60 -0.50
C ILE A 34 0.36 -9.60 0.46
N TYR A 35 0.10 -9.49 1.77
CA TYR A 35 1.13 -9.51 2.81
C TYR A 35 1.80 -10.88 2.99
N LYS A 36 1.23 -11.96 2.41
CA LYS A 36 1.79 -13.32 2.45
C LYS A 36 2.67 -13.63 1.24
N LEU A 37 2.73 -12.76 0.23
CA LEU A 37 3.56 -12.97 -0.95
C LEU A 37 5.04 -12.77 -0.58
N ASP A 38 5.91 -13.67 -1.04
CA ASP A 38 7.34 -13.65 -0.71
C ASP A 38 8.01 -12.38 -1.24
N SER A 39 7.62 -11.92 -2.44
CA SER A 39 8.15 -10.69 -3.03
C SER A 39 7.59 -9.39 -2.41
N TYR A 40 6.55 -9.46 -1.56
CA TYR A 40 5.90 -8.27 -1.02
C TYR A 40 6.83 -7.44 -0.15
N ILE A 41 7.69 -8.07 0.66
CA ILE A 41 8.63 -7.35 1.53
C ILE A 41 9.61 -6.52 0.68
N SER A 42 10.17 -7.12 -0.38
CA SER A 42 11.06 -6.40 -1.30
C SER A 42 10.34 -5.26 -2.01
N TRP A 43 9.11 -5.48 -2.47
CA TRP A 43 8.28 -4.45 -3.07
C TRP A 43 7.98 -3.29 -2.11
N PHE A 44 7.59 -3.62 -0.88
CA PHE A 44 7.32 -2.67 0.19
C PHE A 44 8.53 -1.77 0.45
N LEU A 45 9.74 -2.33 0.52
CA LEU A 45 10.97 -1.56 0.71
C LEU A 45 11.24 -0.61 -0.46
N VAL A 46 11.16 -1.10 -1.70
CA VAL A 46 11.40 -0.28 -2.91
C VAL A 46 10.41 0.88 -2.99
N ALA A 47 9.11 0.62 -2.74
CA ALA A 47 8.08 1.64 -2.75
C ALA A 47 8.32 2.71 -1.67
N ASN A 48 8.66 2.30 -0.44
CA ASN A 48 8.91 3.22 0.65
C ASN A 48 10.20 4.04 0.45
N ILE A 49 11.31 3.42 0.03
CA ILE A 49 12.56 4.14 -0.27
C ILE A 49 12.31 5.21 -1.34
N THR A 50 11.57 4.86 -2.39
CA THR A 50 11.19 5.80 -3.46
C THR A 50 10.38 6.97 -2.91
N ALA A 51 9.39 6.69 -2.06
CA ALA A 51 8.56 7.71 -1.40
C ALA A 51 9.38 8.61 -0.46
N PHE A 52 10.34 8.05 0.29
CA PHE A 52 11.24 8.81 1.16
C PHE A 52 12.13 9.77 0.37
N ILE A 53 12.74 9.31 -0.73
CA ILE A 53 13.54 10.17 -1.61
C ILE A 53 12.68 11.31 -2.17
N GLY A 54 11.46 11.00 -2.65
CA GLY A 54 10.50 11.99 -3.10
C GLY A 54 10.15 13.03 -2.03
N SER A 55 9.95 12.58 -0.79
CA SER A 55 9.64 13.45 0.35
C SER A 55 10.81 14.37 0.74
N ILE A 56 12.04 13.87 0.71
CA ILE A 56 13.25 14.68 0.95
C ILE A 56 13.41 15.76 -0.12
N LEU A 57 13.17 15.42 -1.40
CA LEU A 57 13.19 16.38 -2.50
C LEU A 57 12.08 17.44 -2.35
N LEU A 58 10.89 17.04 -1.87
CA LEU A 58 9.79 17.95 -1.58
C LEU A 58 10.14 18.92 -0.42
N LEU A 59 10.77 18.42 0.64
CA LEU A 59 11.27 19.25 1.74
C LEU A 59 12.31 20.26 1.26
N LYS A 60 13.25 19.81 0.41
CA LYS A 60 14.22 20.71 -0.22
C LYS A 60 13.53 21.82 -1.02
N TYR A 61 12.44 21.50 -1.74
CA TYR A 61 11.64 22.49 -2.43
C TYR A 61 11.00 23.51 -1.46
N TYR A 62 10.45 23.06 -0.33
CA TYR A 62 9.89 23.98 0.67
C TYR A 62 10.93 24.87 1.32
N TYR A 63 12.13 24.35 1.53
CA TYR A 63 13.27 25.14 1.98
C TYR A 63 13.64 26.23 0.95
N ASP A 64 13.84 25.85 -0.32
CA ASP A 64 14.18 26.78 -1.41
C ASP A 64 13.12 27.88 -1.62
N ARG A 65 11.83 27.57 -1.38
CA ARG A 65 10.71 28.52 -1.52
C ARG A 65 10.40 29.29 -0.23
N ASN A 66 11.18 29.12 0.83
CA ASN A 66 10.96 29.74 2.15
C ASN A 66 9.60 29.40 2.79
N TYR A 67 9.03 28.22 2.52
CA TYR A 67 7.80 27.74 3.14
C TYR A 67 8.10 27.08 4.50
N ARG A 68 8.54 27.88 5.49
CA ARG A 68 9.04 27.40 6.79
C ARG A 68 8.08 26.45 7.51
N PHE A 69 6.80 26.81 7.63
CA PHE A 69 5.83 25.98 8.32
C PHE A 69 5.62 24.63 7.62
N ALA A 70 5.43 24.64 6.30
CA ALA A 70 5.28 23.40 5.51
C ALA A 70 6.54 22.53 5.54
N PHE A 71 7.72 23.15 5.61
CA PHE A 71 8.98 22.45 5.80
C PHE A 71 9.02 21.73 7.16
N PHE A 72 8.75 22.42 8.26
CA PHE A 72 8.79 21.81 9.60
C PHE A 72 7.75 20.71 9.77
N THR A 73 6.50 20.93 9.36
CA THR A 73 5.47 19.89 9.45
C THR A 73 5.73 18.75 8.48
N GLY A 74 6.32 19.02 7.31
CA GLY A 74 6.78 17.99 6.40
C GLY A 74 7.89 17.11 7.01
N VAL A 75 8.84 17.69 7.75
CA VAL A 75 9.89 16.92 8.46
C VAL A 75 9.25 15.99 9.49
N ILE A 76 8.27 16.49 10.26
CA ILE A 76 7.52 15.68 11.22
C ILE A 76 6.84 14.50 10.49
N VAL A 77 6.14 14.74 9.38
CA VAL A 77 5.51 13.69 8.57
C VAL A 77 6.53 12.66 8.08
N VAL A 78 7.69 13.09 7.59
CA VAL A 78 8.74 12.16 7.14
C VAL A 78 9.24 11.27 8.29
N ILE A 79 9.45 11.84 9.48
CA ILE A 79 9.90 11.09 10.66
C ILE A 79 8.82 10.12 11.13
N THR A 80 7.56 10.56 11.24
CA THR A 80 6.46 9.68 11.67
C THR A 80 6.19 8.57 10.65
N ASN A 81 6.30 8.87 9.36
CA ASN A 81 6.16 7.87 8.31
C ASN A 81 7.31 6.85 8.33
N LEU A 82 8.55 7.29 8.62
CA LEU A 82 9.69 6.38 8.81
C LEU A 82 9.47 5.46 10.02
N GLY A 83 8.99 6.00 11.15
CA GLY A 83 8.63 5.21 12.31
C GLY A 83 7.54 4.18 11.99
N TYR A 84 6.45 4.62 11.35
CA TYR A 84 5.33 3.76 10.95
C TYR A 84 5.78 2.63 10.00
N THR A 85 6.52 2.97 8.95
CA THR A 85 7.00 1.99 7.96
C THR A 85 8.00 1.00 8.56
N THR A 86 8.82 1.43 9.52
CA THR A 86 9.72 0.55 10.27
C THR A 86 8.95 -0.43 11.15
N VAL A 87 7.95 0.05 11.91
CA VAL A 87 7.09 -0.83 12.73
C VAL A 87 6.35 -1.83 11.85
N LEU A 88 5.80 -1.39 10.71
CA LEU A 88 5.11 -2.26 9.78
C LEU A 88 6.05 -3.30 9.16
N TYR A 89 7.28 -2.90 8.78
CA TYR A 89 8.30 -3.82 8.27
C TYR A 89 8.61 -4.92 9.29
N ILE A 90 8.92 -4.56 10.54
CA ILE A 90 9.21 -5.52 11.61
C ILE A 90 8.01 -6.43 11.85
N ALA A 91 6.80 -5.87 11.91
CA ALA A 91 5.57 -6.65 12.10
C ALA A 91 5.30 -7.64 10.96
N LEU A 92 5.71 -7.33 9.72
CA LEU A 92 5.59 -8.22 8.57
C LEU A 92 6.66 -9.31 8.58
N THR A 93 7.90 -9.01 8.97
CA THR A 93 9.02 -9.96 8.90
C THR A 93 9.12 -10.88 10.12
N SER A 94 8.95 -10.34 11.34
CA SER A 94 9.10 -11.12 12.58
C SER A 94 7.77 -11.34 13.31
N GLY A 95 6.71 -10.63 12.95
CA GLY A 95 5.46 -10.63 13.70
C GLY A 95 5.53 -9.87 15.03
N GLU A 96 6.68 -9.27 15.36
CA GLU A 96 6.89 -8.48 16.56
C GLU A 96 6.30 -7.07 16.42
N LEU A 97 6.23 -6.31 17.51
CA LEU A 97 5.75 -4.92 17.56
C LEU A 97 4.32 -4.69 17.01
N ARG A 98 3.50 -5.74 16.86
CA ARG A 98 2.09 -5.61 16.44
C ARG A 98 1.30 -4.67 17.35
N SER A 99 1.63 -4.60 18.64
CA SER A 99 1.03 -3.66 19.59
C SER A 99 1.33 -2.19 19.29
N TYR A 100 2.47 -1.90 18.65
CA TYR A 100 2.90 -0.54 18.29
C TYR A 100 2.37 -0.07 16.93
N TYR A 101 1.83 -0.97 16.12
CA TYR A 101 1.29 -0.64 14.80
C TYR A 101 0.21 0.45 14.89
N MET A 102 -0.78 0.28 15.78
CA MET A 102 -1.88 1.25 15.92
C MET A 102 -1.41 2.63 16.40
N PRO A 103 -0.63 2.74 17.49
CA PRO A 103 -0.06 4.03 17.90
C PRO A 103 0.77 4.72 16.81
N ALA A 104 1.62 3.97 16.10
CA ALA A 104 2.44 4.53 15.03
C ALA A 104 1.60 5.03 13.85
N LEU A 105 0.55 4.28 13.47
CA LEU A 105 -0.39 4.69 12.42
C LEU A 105 -1.16 5.96 12.82
N LEU A 106 -1.67 6.04 14.05
CA LEU A 106 -2.36 7.23 14.57
C LEU A 106 -1.45 8.45 14.59
N LEU A 107 -0.21 8.30 15.06
CA LEU A 107 0.77 9.38 15.08
C LEU A 107 1.06 9.90 13.67
N ASN A 108 1.21 8.98 12.71
CA ASN A 108 1.43 9.32 11.31
C ASN A 108 0.22 10.06 10.70
N LEU A 109 -1.00 9.59 10.95
CA LEU A 109 -2.22 10.25 10.48
C LEU A 109 -2.38 11.66 11.06
N CYS A 110 -2.12 11.83 12.35
CA CYS A 110 -2.11 13.15 13.00
C CYS A 110 -1.09 14.09 12.36
N ALA A 111 0.13 13.61 12.08
CA ALA A 111 1.16 14.41 11.41
C ALA A 111 0.71 14.84 9.99
N ILE A 112 0.11 13.92 9.22
CA ILE A 112 -0.42 14.21 7.88
C ILE A 112 -1.53 15.26 7.93
N ILE A 113 -2.46 15.17 8.89
CA ILE A 113 -3.53 16.16 9.08
C ILE A 113 -2.96 17.53 9.41
N VAL A 114 -2.02 17.61 10.36
CA VAL A 114 -1.35 18.87 10.73
C VAL A 114 -0.63 19.46 9.53
N TYR A 115 0.07 18.64 8.75
CA TYR A 115 0.74 19.06 7.52
C TYR A 115 -0.25 19.58 6.46
N ALA A 116 -1.37 18.90 6.27
CA ALA A 116 -2.43 19.31 5.34
C ALA A 116 -3.04 20.66 5.75
N VAL A 117 -3.33 20.88 7.04
CA VAL A 117 -3.79 22.16 7.59
C VAL A 117 -2.76 23.26 7.30
N VAL A 118 -1.47 23.00 7.54
CA VAL A 118 -0.41 23.97 7.24
C VAL A 118 -0.32 24.30 5.75
N LEU A 119 -0.50 23.33 4.85
CA LEU A 119 -0.53 23.59 3.41
C LEU A 119 -1.71 24.49 2.99
N ILE A 120 -2.85 24.38 3.67
CA ILE A 120 -4.05 25.19 3.39
C ILE A 120 -3.87 26.63 3.88
N PHE A 121 -3.38 26.82 5.11
CA PHE A 121 -3.40 28.12 5.79
C PHE A 121 -2.09 28.92 5.68
N SER A 122 -0.95 28.28 5.40
CA SER A 122 0.33 28.98 5.33
C SER A 122 0.53 29.76 4.02
N ASN A 123 1.69 30.42 3.88
CA ASN A 123 2.06 31.17 2.68
C ASN A 123 2.10 30.32 1.39
N THR A 124 2.04 28.99 1.50
CA THR A 124 1.82 28.06 0.37
C THR A 124 0.50 28.31 -0.36
N ARG A 125 -0.49 28.96 0.29
CA ARG A 125 -1.81 29.27 -0.29
C ARG A 125 -1.78 30.07 -1.59
N LYS A 126 -0.68 30.80 -1.87
CA LYS A 126 -0.51 31.53 -3.13
C LYS A 126 -0.44 30.60 -4.35
N ARG A 127 -0.13 29.31 -4.14
CA ARG A 127 -0.12 28.28 -5.18
C ARG A 127 -1.40 27.45 -5.07
N PHE A 128 -2.26 27.59 -6.07
CA PHE A 128 -3.54 26.88 -6.16
C PHE A 128 -3.38 25.36 -5.94
N TRP A 129 -2.42 24.73 -6.62
CA TRP A 129 -2.18 23.29 -6.54
C TRP A 129 -1.74 22.82 -5.14
N LEU A 130 -0.87 23.56 -4.44
CA LEU A 130 -0.46 23.19 -3.07
C LEU A 130 -1.63 23.30 -2.08
N LYS A 131 -2.49 24.32 -2.24
CA LYS A 131 -3.70 24.45 -1.43
C LYS A 131 -4.66 23.29 -1.69
N LEU A 132 -4.86 22.92 -2.97
CA LEU A 132 -5.71 21.80 -3.34
C LEU A 132 -5.18 20.48 -2.77
N ALA A 133 -3.87 20.24 -2.82
CA ALA A 133 -3.23 19.07 -2.21
C ALA A 133 -3.49 19.03 -0.70
N GLY A 134 -3.40 20.17 -0.01
CA GLY A 134 -3.75 20.28 1.40
C GLY A 134 -5.22 19.97 1.69
N ILE A 135 -6.17 20.49 0.90
CA ILE A 135 -7.61 20.21 1.07
C ILE A 135 -7.89 18.72 0.87
N CYS A 136 -7.40 18.14 -0.24
CA CYS A 136 -7.58 16.72 -0.51
C CYS A 136 -6.96 15.85 0.59
N GLY A 137 -5.72 16.16 1.01
CA GLY A 137 -5.04 15.45 2.09
C GLY A 137 -5.77 15.54 3.43
N LEU A 138 -6.35 16.70 3.76
CA LEU A 138 -7.13 16.87 4.98
C LEU A 138 -8.40 16.03 4.96
N VAL A 139 -9.15 16.04 3.86
CA VAL A 139 -10.37 15.23 3.71
C VAL A 139 -10.06 13.75 3.83
N ILE A 140 -9.03 13.27 3.12
CA ILE A 140 -8.61 11.86 3.18
C ILE A 140 -8.14 11.50 4.60
N GLY A 141 -7.35 12.35 5.25
CA GLY A 141 -6.88 12.13 6.62
C GLY A 141 -8.02 12.01 7.62
N LEU A 142 -9.03 12.89 7.53
CA LEU A 142 -10.22 12.82 8.38
C LEU A 142 -11.02 11.53 8.14
N VAL A 143 -11.24 11.14 6.88
CA VAL A 143 -11.92 9.89 6.53
C VAL A 143 -11.19 8.68 7.12
N LEU A 144 -9.86 8.63 6.98
CA LEU A 144 -9.04 7.53 7.52
C LEU A 144 -9.08 7.49 9.06
N VAL A 145 -8.97 8.65 9.73
CA VAL A 145 -9.07 8.71 11.20
C VAL A 145 -10.46 8.28 11.68
N SER A 146 -11.53 8.74 11.03
CA SER A 146 -12.89 8.31 11.34
C SER A 146 -13.07 6.80 11.12
N ALA A 147 -12.53 6.25 10.03
CA ALA A 147 -12.61 4.83 9.76
C ALA A 147 -11.83 4.00 10.79
N LEU A 148 -10.66 4.49 11.21
CA LEU A 148 -9.83 3.85 12.21
C LEU A 148 -10.47 3.85 13.60
N ILE A 149 -11.01 4.99 14.05
CA ILE A 149 -11.75 5.08 15.32
C ILE A 149 -13.00 4.19 15.27
N GLY A 150 -13.76 4.22 14.16
CA GLY A 150 -14.92 3.36 13.97
C GLY A 150 -14.57 1.87 14.01
N GLY A 151 -13.37 1.51 13.53
CA GLY A 151 -12.84 0.14 13.55
C GLY A 151 -12.45 -0.36 14.94
N MET A 152 -12.33 0.50 15.95
CA MET A 152 -12.03 0.10 17.33
C MET A 152 -13.26 -0.31 18.14
N TYR A 153 -14.47 0.10 17.73
CA TYR A 153 -15.73 -0.17 18.44
C TYR A 153 -16.71 -1.16 17.77
N PRO A 154 -16.33 -2.09 16.86
CA PRO A 154 -17.33 -2.84 16.12
C PRO A 154 -17.88 -4.04 16.90
N LYS A 155 -19.22 -4.07 17.02
CA LYS A 155 -20.00 -5.29 17.34
C LYS A 155 -20.58 -5.96 16.08
N ASN A 156 -20.46 -5.33 14.90
CA ASN A 156 -21.14 -5.75 13.67
C ASN A 156 -20.15 -5.92 12.50
N VAL A 157 -20.14 -7.12 11.91
CA VAL A 157 -19.31 -7.53 10.77
C VAL A 157 -19.52 -6.64 9.55
N TRP A 158 -20.74 -6.16 9.32
CA TRP A 158 -21.07 -5.31 8.19
C TRP A 158 -20.33 -3.97 8.24
N ILE A 159 -20.23 -3.36 9.43
CA ILE A 159 -19.52 -2.09 9.63
C ILE A 159 -18.02 -2.26 9.37
N ILE A 160 -17.42 -3.37 9.84
CA ILE A 160 -16.00 -3.67 9.60
C ILE A 160 -15.72 -3.78 8.09
N SER A 161 -16.58 -4.48 7.35
CA SER A 161 -16.45 -4.61 5.90
C SER A 161 -16.56 -3.26 5.18
N MET A 162 -17.52 -2.42 5.57
CA MET A 162 -17.69 -1.08 5.01
C MET A 162 -16.47 -0.19 5.30
N LEU A 163 -15.97 -0.18 6.54
CA LEU A 163 -14.79 0.57 6.94
C LEU A 163 -13.52 0.11 6.21
N GLY A 164 -13.36 -1.20 6.02
CA GLY A 164 -12.28 -1.77 5.22
C GLY A 164 -12.29 -1.24 3.78
N LYS A 165 -13.46 -1.22 3.13
CA LYS A 165 -13.61 -0.64 1.79
C LYS A 165 -13.30 0.85 1.76
N ILE A 166 -13.79 1.63 2.74
CA ILE A 166 -13.51 3.06 2.83
C ILE A 166 -12.00 3.31 2.97
N ALA A 167 -11.32 2.56 3.83
CA ALA A 167 -9.87 2.64 4.00
C ALA A 167 -9.14 2.30 2.68
N GLN A 168 -9.55 1.21 2.01
CA GLN A 168 -8.97 0.78 0.74
C GLN A 168 -9.12 1.84 -0.36
N TRP A 169 -10.30 2.44 -0.53
CA TRP A 169 -10.53 3.52 -1.49
C TRP A 169 -9.79 4.82 -1.11
N SER A 170 -9.67 5.10 0.19
CA SER A 170 -8.93 6.27 0.69
C SER A 170 -7.44 6.17 0.38
N SER A 171 -6.87 4.96 0.34
CA SER A 171 -5.49 4.71 -0.08
C SER A 171 -5.23 5.20 -1.51
N ILE A 172 -6.17 5.02 -2.45
CA ILE A 172 -6.05 5.60 -3.80
C ILE A 172 -6.01 7.12 -3.72
N GLY A 173 -6.90 7.70 -2.90
CA GLY A 173 -6.96 9.14 -2.65
C GLY A 173 -5.60 9.70 -2.23
N CYS A 174 -4.87 9.01 -1.34
CA CYS A 174 -3.53 9.41 -0.93
C CYS A 174 -2.57 9.54 -2.11
N TYR A 175 -2.61 8.61 -3.07
CA TYR A 175 -1.75 8.67 -4.26
C TYR A 175 -2.17 9.78 -5.25
N LEU A 176 -3.45 10.13 -5.31
CA LEU A 176 -3.92 11.27 -6.11
C LEU A 176 -3.35 12.61 -5.61
N VAL A 177 -3.06 12.73 -4.31
CA VAL A 177 -2.40 13.94 -3.75
C VAL A 177 -1.02 14.16 -4.40
N ASN A 178 -0.28 13.08 -4.70
CA ASN A 178 1.00 13.19 -5.42
C ASN A 178 0.82 13.70 -6.85
N VAL A 179 -0.28 13.35 -7.53
CA VAL A 179 -0.61 13.89 -8.85
C VAL A 179 -0.81 15.41 -8.78
N ILE A 180 -1.47 15.90 -7.73
CA ILE A 180 -1.65 17.35 -7.52
C ILE A 180 -0.29 18.04 -7.33
N PHE A 181 0.64 17.43 -6.59
CA PHE A 181 2.02 17.91 -6.48
C PHE A 181 2.75 17.90 -7.82
N ILE A 182 2.63 16.83 -8.61
CA ILE A 182 3.21 16.75 -9.96
C ILE A 182 2.70 17.92 -10.83
N MET A 183 1.40 18.20 -10.82
CA MET A 183 0.82 19.31 -11.57
C MET A 183 1.39 20.66 -11.13
N ASN A 184 1.60 20.86 -9.81
CA ASN A 184 2.30 22.05 -9.30
C ASN A 184 3.71 22.18 -9.89
N PHE A 185 4.49 21.09 -9.86
CA PHE A 185 5.88 21.11 -10.32
C PHE A 185 6.01 21.23 -11.83
N VAL A 186 5.13 20.61 -12.60
CA VAL A 186 5.07 20.80 -14.07
C VAL A 186 4.74 22.25 -14.41
N GLY A 187 3.78 22.86 -13.71
CA GLY A 187 3.45 24.27 -13.87
C GLY A 187 4.64 25.19 -13.57
N GLU A 188 5.31 24.99 -12.44
CA GLU A 188 6.52 25.76 -12.12
C GLU A 188 7.64 25.51 -13.13
N PHE A 189 7.89 24.27 -13.51
CA PHE A 189 8.94 23.89 -14.46
C PHE A 189 8.81 24.63 -15.79
N ARG A 190 7.59 24.76 -16.33
CA ARG A 190 7.31 25.49 -17.58
C ARG A 190 7.62 26.98 -17.48
N THR A 191 7.50 27.58 -16.30
CA THR A 191 7.74 29.02 -16.09
C THR A 191 9.21 29.37 -15.84
N LEU A 192 10.08 28.37 -15.60
CA LEU A 192 11.49 28.62 -15.32
C LEU A 192 12.22 29.01 -16.61
N LYS A 193 12.66 30.27 -16.70
CA LYS A 193 13.65 30.70 -17.70
C LYS A 193 14.95 29.92 -17.49
N THR A 194 15.63 29.59 -18.58
CA THR A 194 16.90 28.85 -18.55
C THR A 194 18.00 29.82 -18.15
N GLU A 195 18.07 30.16 -16.87
CA GLU A 195 19.11 31.03 -16.35
C GLU A 195 20.40 30.25 -16.15
N ASN A 196 21.48 30.72 -16.76
CA ASN A 196 22.83 30.14 -16.70
C ASN A 196 23.45 30.37 -15.31
N ALA A 197 22.94 29.71 -14.27
CA ALA A 197 23.47 29.83 -12.92
C ALA A 197 24.52 28.74 -12.61
N ASN A 198 25.71 29.21 -12.24
CA ASN A 198 26.88 28.57 -11.63
C ASN A 198 26.93 27.02 -11.56
N ILE A 199 27.84 26.45 -12.35
CA ILE A 199 27.55 25.24 -13.14
C ILE A 199 28.16 23.94 -12.56
N SER A 200 29.21 23.99 -11.74
CA SER A 200 30.00 22.78 -11.44
C SER A 200 29.37 21.86 -10.37
N ARG A 201 29.20 22.33 -9.11
CA ARG A 201 28.75 21.47 -8.00
C ARG A 201 27.31 20.97 -8.14
N GLN A 202 26.45 21.77 -8.77
CA GLN A 202 25.06 21.36 -9.03
C GLN A 202 24.95 20.29 -10.12
N LYS A 203 25.85 20.28 -11.12
CA LYS A 203 25.86 19.26 -12.17
C LYS A 203 26.18 17.87 -11.61
N PHE A 204 27.13 17.77 -10.68
CA PHE A 204 27.48 16.49 -10.06
C PHE A 204 26.32 15.88 -9.28
N LEU A 205 25.70 16.65 -8.38
CA LEU A 205 24.53 16.20 -7.61
C LEU A 205 23.35 15.84 -8.52
N ALA A 206 23.12 16.62 -9.57
CA ALA A 206 22.08 16.33 -10.57
C ALA A 206 22.36 15.01 -11.31
N GLY A 207 23.62 14.72 -11.65
CA GLY A 207 24.03 13.46 -12.27
C GLY A 207 23.77 12.25 -11.36
N ILE A 208 24.21 12.31 -10.10
CA ILE A 208 23.96 11.25 -9.11
C ILE A 208 22.46 10.99 -8.94
N LEU A 209 21.68 12.05 -8.74
CA LEU A 209 20.23 11.91 -8.56
C LEU A 209 19.54 11.41 -9.83
N GLY A 210 20.06 11.73 -11.02
CA GLY A 210 19.58 11.19 -12.29
C GLY A 210 19.82 9.68 -12.40
N ILE A 211 21.03 9.21 -12.06
CA ILE A 211 21.35 7.78 -12.01
C ILE A 211 20.47 7.07 -10.98
N LEU A 212 20.30 7.67 -9.80
CA LEU A 212 19.43 7.13 -8.75
C LEU A 212 17.97 7.03 -9.21
N ALA A 213 17.47 8.03 -9.95
CA ALA A 213 16.12 8.00 -10.52
C ALA A 213 15.97 6.86 -11.54
N ILE A 214 16.94 6.67 -12.44
CA ILE A 214 16.94 5.56 -13.41
C ILE A 214 16.95 4.21 -12.67
N ALA A 215 17.82 4.07 -11.67
CA ALA A 215 17.87 2.86 -10.85
C ALA A 215 16.53 2.60 -10.15
N ALA A 216 15.91 3.63 -9.55
CA ALA A 216 14.61 3.52 -8.90
C ALA A 216 13.51 3.04 -9.86
N VAL A 217 13.49 3.55 -11.10
CA VAL A 217 12.57 3.08 -12.15
C VAL A 217 12.79 1.58 -12.43
N VAL A 218 14.04 1.17 -12.67
CA VAL A 218 14.38 -0.22 -13.01
C VAL A 218 14.02 -1.17 -11.87
N PHE A 219 14.38 -0.82 -10.62
CA PHE A 219 14.03 -1.64 -9.45
C PHE A 219 12.51 -1.72 -9.25
N THR A 220 11.79 -0.61 -9.38
CA THR A 220 10.33 -0.59 -9.25
C THR A 220 9.69 -1.51 -10.29
N ILE A 221 10.09 -1.43 -11.55
CA ILE A 221 9.53 -2.28 -12.61
C ILE A 221 9.88 -3.76 -12.37
N THR A 222 11.14 -4.05 -12.03
CA THR A 222 11.62 -5.44 -11.88
C THR A 222 10.93 -6.12 -10.70
N ILE A 223 10.93 -5.50 -9.52
CA ILE A 223 10.30 -6.06 -8.33
C ILE A 223 8.77 -6.04 -8.46
N GLY A 224 8.20 -5.00 -9.08
CA GLY A 224 6.76 -4.93 -9.35
C GLY A 224 6.28 -6.06 -10.25
N LYS A 225 7.07 -6.45 -11.27
CA LYS A 225 6.76 -7.60 -12.13
C LYS A 225 6.78 -8.92 -11.35
N LEU A 226 7.75 -9.11 -10.45
CA LEU A 226 7.80 -10.31 -9.60
C LEU A 226 6.53 -10.43 -8.74
N LEU A 227 6.13 -9.34 -8.09
CA LEU A 227 4.93 -9.31 -7.27
C LEU A 227 3.65 -9.63 -8.05
N VAL A 228 3.58 -9.19 -9.31
CA VAL A 228 2.41 -9.42 -10.17
C VAL A 228 2.33 -10.86 -10.60
N ASN A 229 3.46 -11.44 -11.01
CA ASN A 229 3.51 -12.84 -11.38
C ASN A 229 3.07 -13.73 -10.21
N GLU A 230 3.55 -13.44 -9.00
CA GLU A 230 3.14 -14.15 -7.77
C GLU A 230 1.66 -13.93 -7.46
N SER A 231 1.18 -12.68 -7.53
CA SER A 231 -0.23 -12.35 -7.29
C SER A 231 -1.17 -13.03 -8.29
N ASP A 232 -0.83 -13.03 -9.59
CA ASP A 232 -1.65 -13.65 -10.63
C ASP A 232 -1.62 -15.18 -10.47
N SER A 233 -0.46 -15.77 -10.17
CA SER A 233 -0.36 -17.21 -9.84
C SER A 233 -1.23 -17.59 -8.63
N GLN A 234 -1.25 -16.77 -7.57
CA GLN A 234 -2.07 -17.04 -6.39
C GLN A 234 -3.57 -16.87 -6.70
N TYR A 235 -3.92 -15.87 -7.51
CA TYR A 235 -5.29 -15.64 -7.95
C TYR A 235 -5.82 -16.80 -8.80
N ASP A 236 -5.04 -17.25 -9.78
CA ASP A 236 -5.39 -18.37 -10.66
C ASP A 236 -5.50 -19.67 -9.87
N TRP A 237 -4.54 -19.95 -8.97
CA TRP A 237 -4.59 -21.10 -8.07
C TRP A 237 -5.89 -21.15 -7.26
N ARG A 238 -6.33 -20.00 -6.70
CA ARG A 238 -7.58 -19.92 -5.93
C ARG A 238 -8.80 -20.22 -6.80
N LYS A 239 -8.84 -19.67 -8.00
CA LYS A 239 -9.93 -19.89 -8.96
C LYS A 239 -10.01 -21.36 -9.35
N ASP A 240 -8.87 -21.97 -9.70
CA ASP A 240 -8.79 -23.37 -10.08
C ASP A 240 -9.10 -24.30 -8.91
N THR A 241 -8.59 -24.02 -7.71
CA THR A 241 -8.89 -24.79 -6.50
C THR A 241 -10.37 -24.71 -6.15
N ALA A 242 -11.01 -23.54 -6.30
CA ALA A 242 -12.45 -23.42 -6.08
C ALA A 242 -13.25 -24.26 -7.09
N VAL A 243 -12.85 -24.26 -8.37
CA VAL A 243 -13.47 -25.11 -9.40
C VAL A 243 -13.24 -26.60 -9.11
N GLN A 244 -12.03 -26.99 -8.71
CA GLN A 244 -11.71 -28.37 -8.34
C GLN A 244 -12.49 -28.80 -7.11
N ALA A 245 -12.57 -27.96 -6.07
CA ALA A 245 -13.36 -28.22 -4.87
C ALA A 245 -14.85 -28.38 -5.22
N GLN A 246 -15.41 -27.53 -6.08
CA GLN A 246 -16.79 -27.69 -6.56
C GLN A 246 -16.99 -29.00 -7.34
N ARG A 247 -16.03 -29.38 -8.20
CA ARG A 247 -16.06 -30.68 -8.89
C ARG A 247 -16.01 -31.85 -7.92
N LEU A 248 -15.18 -31.78 -6.87
CA LEU A 248 -15.10 -32.81 -5.83
C LEU A 248 -16.42 -32.90 -5.05
N VAL A 249 -17.04 -31.76 -4.70
CA VAL A 249 -18.36 -31.74 -4.06
C VAL A 249 -19.43 -32.37 -4.95
N TRP A 250 -19.41 -32.06 -6.25
CA TRP A 250 -20.33 -32.64 -7.22
C TRP A 250 -20.13 -34.15 -7.38
N LEU A 251 -18.88 -34.61 -7.50
CA LEU A 251 -18.52 -36.04 -7.58
C LEU A 251 -18.87 -36.81 -6.30
N ALA A 252 -18.82 -36.16 -5.14
CA ALA A 252 -19.26 -36.73 -3.86
C ALA A 252 -20.79 -36.85 -3.72
N GLY A 253 -21.55 -36.36 -4.71
CA GLY A 253 -23.02 -36.30 -4.65
C GLY A 253 -23.55 -35.23 -3.69
N GLY A 254 -22.78 -34.16 -3.48
CA GLY A 254 -23.11 -33.05 -2.59
C GLY A 254 -22.46 -33.16 -1.21
N ALA A 255 -22.52 -32.04 -0.46
CA ALA A 255 -22.12 -32.02 0.94
C ALA A 255 -23.09 -32.86 1.78
N ARG A 256 -22.56 -33.70 2.66
CA ARG A 256 -23.35 -34.51 3.60
C ARG A 256 -23.11 -34.02 5.01
N THR A 257 -24.11 -34.19 5.86
CA THR A 257 -24.04 -33.88 7.29
C THR A 257 -24.37 -35.13 8.06
N PHE A 258 -23.46 -35.56 8.93
CA PHE A 258 -23.74 -36.54 9.96
C PHE A 258 -24.17 -35.75 11.19
N VAL A 259 -25.28 -36.13 11.81
CA VAL A 259 -25.72 -35.57 13.09
C VAL A 259 -25.72 -36.73 14.08
N ASP A 260 -25.05 -36.55 15.21
CA ASP A 260 -24.98 -37.58 16.24
C ASP A 260 -26.23 -37.56 17.14
N ASN A 261 -26.23 -38.39 18.18
CA ASN A 261 -27.34 -38.48 19.12
C ASN A 261 -27.39 -37.31 20.11
N GLU A 262 -26.31 -36.55 20.27
CA GLU A 262 -26.22 -35.36 21.14
C GLU A 262 -26.64 -34.07 20.39
N GLY A 263 -26.80 -34.17 19.06
CA GLY A 263 -27.17 -33.06 18.19
C GLY A 263 -25.97 -32.38 17.54
N ASP A 264 -24.76 -32.90 17.74
CA ASP A 264 -23.55 -32.40 17.11
C ASP A 264 -23.53 -32.78 15.64
N SER A 265 -23.10 -31.84 14.80
CA SER A 265 -23.11 -31.99 13.34
C SER A 265 -21.71 -31.97 12.75
N LEU A 266 -21.41 -32.98 11.93
CA LEU A 266 -20.17 -33.09 11.16
C LEU A 266 -20.49 -33.00 9.68
N HIS A 267 -19.95 -31.98 9.01
CA HIS A 267 -20.02 -31.85 7.56
C HIS A 267 -18.88 -32.61 6.90
N TYR A 268 -19.19 -33.47 5.94
CA TYR A 268 -18.21 -34.29 5.23
C TYR A 268 -18.56 -34.46 3.75
N LEU A 269 -17.55 -34.88 2.97
CA LEU A 269 -17.68 -35.24 1.56
C LEU A 269 -17.33 -36.72 1.38
N LEU A 270 -18.22 -37.50 0.78
CA LEU A 270 -17.98 -38.91 0.50
C LEU A 270 -17.80 -39.11 -1.00
N ILE A 271 -16.54 -39.19 -1.45
CA ILE A 271 -16.22 -39.45 -2.85
C ILE A 271 -16.36 -40.96 -3.09
N LYS A 272 -17.34 -41.36 -3.90
CA LYS A 272 -17.47 -42.77 -4.30
C LYS A 272 -16.42 -43.10 -5.36
N PRO A 273 -15.71 -44.23 -5.23
CA PRO A 273 -14.82 -44.67 -6.29
C PRO A 273 -15.63 -45.01 -7.56
N PRO A 274 -15.02 -44.90 -8.75
CA PRO A 274 -15.70 -45.18 -10.01
C PRO A 274 -16.21 -46.63 -10.05
N ALA A 275 -17.43 -46.82 -10.55
CA ALA A 275 -18.09 -48.12 -10.65
C ALA A 275 -17.24 -49.08 -11.50
N GLY A 276 -16.54 -50.02 -10.85
CA GLY A 276 -15.65 -50.98 -11.50
C GLY A 276 -14.33 -51.24 -10.77
N SER A 277 -13.92 -50.41 -9.80
CA SER A 277 -12.76 -50.72 -8.95
C SER A 277 -13.18 -51.64 -7.81
N SER A 278 -13.22 -52.95 -8.05
CA SER A 278 -13.35 -53.97 -7.00
C SER A 278 -12.04 -54.13 -6.22
N VAL A 279 -11.46 -53.02 -5.75
CA VAL A 279 -10.38 -53.07 -4.76
C VAL A 279 -11.06 -53.35 -3.42
N PRO A 280 -10.72 -54.44 -2.72
CA PRO A 280 -11.25 -54.71 -1.39
C PRO A 280 -10.98 -53.50 -0.50
N LEU A 281 -12.02 -53.00 0.16
CA LEU A 281 -11.90 -51.93 1.15
C LEU A 281 -11.10 -52.48 2.33
N GLU A 282 -9.79 -52.22 2.34
CA GLU A 282 -8.96 -52.45 3.50
C GLU A 282 -9.33 -51.38 4.54
N PRO A 283 -9.82 -51.77 5.73
CA PRO A 283 -10.22 -50.82 6.75
C PRO A 283 -8.98 -50.01 7.17
N GLN A 284 -9.00 -48.69 6.92
CA GLN A 284 -7.95 -47.83 7.45
C GLN A 284 -7.99 -47.90 8.99
N PRO A 285 -6.88 -48.29 9.64
CA PRO A 285 -6.84 -48.27 11.09
C PRO A 285 -6.97 -46.82 11.55
N MET A 286 -8.08 -46.51 12.23
CA MET A 286 -8.23 -45.26 12.96
C MET A 286 -7.18 -45.24 14.07
N SER A 287 -6.03 -44.62 13.82
CA SER A 287 -5.09 -44.29 14.87
C SER A 287 -5.72 -43.19 15.72
N ALA A 288 -6.27 -43.57 16.86
CA ALA A 288 -6.72 -42.63 17.88
C ALA A 288 -5.49 -41.86 18.41
N SER A 289 -5.23 -40.69 17.85
CA SER A 289 -4.31 -39.72 18.45
C SER A 289 -5.01 -39.12 19.67
N ARG A 290 -4.54 -39.51 20.86
CA ARG A 290 -4.87 -38.84 22.12
C ARG A 290 -4.08 -37.54 22.27
#